data_AF-A0A914HTI5-F1
#
_entry.id   AF-A0A914HTI5-F1
#
_cell.length_a   1.000
_cell.length_b   1.000
_cell.length_c   1.000
_cell.angle_alpha   90.00
_cell.angle_beta   90.00
_cell.angle_gamma   90.00
#
_symmetry.space_group_name_H-M   'P 1'
#
loop_
_entity.id
_entity.type
_entity.pdbx_description
1 polymer ?
#
loop_
_entity_poly.entity_id
_entity_poly.type
_entity_poly.pdbx_seq_one_letter_code
_entity_poly.pdbx_strand_id
1 'polypeptide(L)'
;MFEQIEIDKLLLKEDTNFLSPTFPIMSQPINFLNTNYNDEQRDRFENFLNNRFQQMSADGSTKDEFDQKIRNTLSAIQCIVDNWSGKKARLLISGSLLLGTHTYDSDVDLICIVPGKSIKQTHFFGKLDTACCNQNKCSEESNSSSLYCRLCENKKVTELVQITYGTIFMLKFKFDGIPVDIPLKKTINSTKKFAPFQVIVRHYI
;
A
#
# COMPACT_ATOMS: atom_id res chain seq x y z
N MET A 1 -17.45 -3.63 8.97
CA MET A 1 -17.39 -3.52 7.50
C MET A 1 -16.29 -2.53 7.20
N PHE A 2 -15.15 -2.98 6.66
CA PHE A 2 -14.03 -2.10 6.37
C PHE A 2 -14.25 -1.46 5.01
N GLU A 3 -14.22 -0.13 4.95
CA GLU A 3 -14.40 0.63 3.73
C GLU A 3 -13.06 0.71 2.99
N GLN A 4 -13.07 0.43 1.69
CA GLN A 4 -11.85 0.48 0.88
C GLN A 4 -11.50 1.93 0.58
N ILE A 5 -10.24 2.31 0.82
CA ILE A 5 -9.81 3.69 0.70
C ILE A 5 -8.89 3.85 -0.52
N GLU A 6 -9.32 4.71 -1.44
CA GLU A 6 -8.49 5.19 -2.55
C GLU A 6 -7.45 6.17 -2.03
N ILE A 7 -6.21 6.11 -2.55
CA ILE A 7 -5.12 7.00 -2.12
C ILE A 7 -5.53 8.47 -2.23
N ASP A 8 -6.22 8.86 -3.31
CA ASP A 8 -6.69 10.24 -3.53
C ASP A 8 -7.57 10.74 -2.37
N LYS A 9 -8.34 9.85 -1.73
CA LYS A 9 -9.18 10.21 -0.58
C LYS A 9 -8.37 10.35 0.72
N LEU A 10 -7.23 9.68 0.82
CA LEU A 10 -6.32 9.85 1.97
C LEU A 10 -5.51 11.13 1.87
N LEU A 11 -5.07 11.48 0.66
CA LEU A 11 -4.27 12.68 0.42
C LEU A 11 -5.09 13.97 0.59
N LEU A 12 -6.41 13.91 0.39
CA LEU A 12 -7.32 15.06 0.57
C LEU A 12 -7.78 15.30 2.01
N LYS A 13 -7.57 14.34 2.93
CA LYS A 13 -7.91 14.53 4.34
C LYS A 13 -6.72 15.17 5.06
N GLU A 14 -6.86 16.44 5.41
CA GLU A 14 -5.92 17.15 6.32
C GLU A 14 -5.96 16.60 7.76
N ASP A 15 -6.97 15.79 8.10
CA ASP A 15 -7.06 15.16 9.42
C ASP A 15 -6.02 14.05 9.59
N THR A 16 -5.03 14.33 10.44
CA THR A 16 -3.92 13.47 10.86
C THR A 16 -4.34 12.20 11.59
N ASN A 17 -5.59 12.13 12.08
CA ASN A 17 -6.08 11.02 12.90
C ASN A 17 -6.23 9.68 12.15
N PHE A 18 -6.21 9.64 10.82
CA PHE A 18 -6.38 8.37 10.08
C PHE A 18 -5.17 7.42 10.18
N LEU A 19 -3.96 7.94 10.41
CA LEU A 19 -2.76 7.13 10.65
C LEU A 19 -2.53 6.85 12.15
N SER A 20 -3.38 7.38 13.01
CA SER A 20 -3.46 6.82 14.36
C SER A 20 -3.98 5.39 14.21
N PRO A 21 -3.32 4.39 14.82
CA PRO A 21 -3.88 3.06 14.92
C PRO A 21 -5.27 3.16 15.50
N THR A 22 -6.29 3.19 14.64
CA THR A 22 -7.61 2.79 15.07
C THR A 22 -7.46 1.29 15.09
N PHE A 23 -6.93 0.77 16.19
CA PHE A 23 -7.03 -0.64 16.48
C PHE A 23 -8.47 -1.00 16.14
N PRO A 24 -8.74 -2.02 15.30
CA PRO A 24 -10.08 -2.53 15.23
C PRO A 24 -10.46 -2.81 16.69
N ILE A 25 -11.40 -2.04 17.25
CA ILE A 25 -12.10 -2.44 18.46
C ILE A 25 -12.55 -3.84 18.11
N MET A 26 -11.92 -4.84 18.74
CA MET A 26 -11.92 -6.22 18.28
C MET A 26 -13.36 -6.64 17.97
N SER A 27 -13.76 -6.53 16.70
CA SER A 27 -15.11 -6.86 16.26
C SER A 27 -15.14 -8.28 15.71
N GLN A 28 -14.05 -9.04 15.88
CA GLN A 28 -14.19 -10.47 16.06
C GLN A 28 -14.75 -10.68 17.46
N PRO A 29 -15.86 -11.43 17.62
CA PRO A 29 -16.45 -11.66 18.93
C PRO A 29 -15.36 -12.20 19.84
N ILE A 30 -15.05 -11.38 20.80
CA ILE A 30 -14.25 -11.67 21.96
C ILE A 30 -14.89 -12.87 22.67
N ASN A 31 -14.50 -14.07 22.27
CA ASN A 31 -14.57 -15.26 23.13
C ASN A 31 -13.27 -15.41 23.95
N PHE A 32 -12.39 -14.41 23.91
CA PHE A 32 -11.16 -14.35 24.72
C PHE A 32 -11.30 -13.57 26.04
N LEU A 33 -12.36 -12.78 26.26
CA LEU A 33 -12.58 -12.07 27.54
C LEU A 33 -13.42 -12.86 28.56
N ASN A 34 -13.72 -14.14 28.30
CA ASN A 34 -14.41 -14.99 29.28
C ASN A 34 -13.47 -15.93 30.05
N THR A 35 -12.16 -15.70 29.96
CA THR A 35 -11.17 -16.36 30.81
C THR A 35 -10.53 -15.32 31.70
N ASN A 36 -10.54 -15.56 33.02
CA ASN A 36 -9.85 -14.79 34.07
C ASN A 36 -8.42 -14.43 33.67
N TYR A 37 -8.23 -13.34 32.94
CA TYR A 37 -6.91 -12.74 32.76
C TYR A 37 -6.60 -12.00 34.06
N ASN A 38 -5.55 -12.44 34.75
CA ASN A 38 -4.93 -11.71 35.85
C ASN A 38 -4.48 -10.34 35.32
N ASP A 39 -4.77 -9.26 36.05
CA ASP A 39 -4.36 -7.88 35.73
C ASP A 39 -2.88 -7.79 35.34
N GLU A 40 -2.02 -8.61 35.93
CA GLU A 40 -0.59 -8.71 35.59
C GLU A 40 -0.33 -9.12 34.13
N GLN A 41 -1.15 -10.01 33.55
CA GLN A 41 -1.01 -10.41 32.15
C GLN A 41 -1.47 -9.31 31.20
N ARG A 42 -2.50 -8.56 31.60
CA ARG A 42 -2.96 -7.37 30.87
C ARG A 42 -1.89 -6.28 30.90
N ASP A 43 -1.31 -6.01 32.06
CA ASP A 43 -0.23 -5.03 32.22
C ASP A 43 1.03 -5.46 31.44
N ARG A 44 1.40 -6.75 31.44
CA ARG A 44 2.50 -7.24 30.60
C ARG A 44 2.22 -7.05 29.12
N PHE A 45 0.98 -7.26 28.67
CA PHE A 45 0.61 -7.08 27.28
C PHE A 45 0.60 -5.59 26.89
N GLU A 46 0.00 -4.72 27.69
CA GLU A 46 0.00 -3.27 27.49
C GLU A 46 1.44 -2.71 27.50
N ASN A 47 2.27 -3.16 28.44
CA ASN A 47 3.69 -2.79 28.46
C ASN A 47 4.45 -3.34 27.26
N PHE A 48 4.14 -4.55 26.79
CA PHE A 48 4.74 -5.10 25.57
C PHE A 48 4.36 -4.27 24.34
N LEU A 49 3.08 -3.90 24.21
CA LEU A 49 2.61 -3.03 23.14
C LEU A 49 3.29 -1.66 23.25
N ASN A 50 3.20 -0.99 24.40
CA ASN A 50 3.80 0.33 24.61
C ASN A 50 5.31 0.33 24.37
N ASN A 51 6.05 -0.66 24.87
CA ASN A 51 7.49 -0.75 24.64
C ASN A 51 7.83 -1.03 23.18
N ARG A 52 7.03 -1.82 22.46
CA ARG A 52 7.26 -2.09 21.03
C ARG A 52 6.88 -0.90 20.14
N PHE A 53 5.89 -0.10 20.54
CA PHE A 53 5.51 1.12 19.81
C PHE A 53 6.38 2.33 20.18
N GLN A 54 6.96 2.35 21.39
CA GLN A 54 7.97 3.32 21.83
C GLN A 54 9.39 2.93 21.42
N GLN A 55 9.61 1.72 20.91
CA GLN A 55 10.83 1.43 20.17
C GLN A 55 10.86 2.39 18.99
N MET A 56 11.74 3.38 19.09
CA MET A 56 12.13 4.22 17.97
C MET A 56 12.42 3.27 16.81
N SER A 57 12.00 3.65 15.61
CA SER A 57 12.46 2.99 14.40
C SER A 57 13.98 2.82 14.44
N ALA A 58 14.51 1.84 13.73
CA ALA A 58 15.95 1.59 13.70
C ALA A 58 16.79 2.83 13.28
N ASP A 59 16.14 3.81 12.63
CA ASP A 59 16.74 5.09 12.21
C ASP A 59 16.49 6.27 13.17
N GLY A 60 15.78 6.07 14.28
CA GLY A 60 15.49 7.11 15.27
C GLY A 60 14.39 8.10 14.86
N SER A 61 13.65 7.84 13.77
CA SER A 61 12.53 8.69 13.35
C SER A 61 11.37 8.65 14.33
N THR A 62 10.73 9.80 14.49
CA THR A 62 9.48 9.94 15.22
C THR A 62 8.33 9.33 14.43
N LYS A 63 7.24 9.01 15.11
CA LYS A 63 6.01 8.52 14.46
C LYS A 63 5.51 9.45 13.36
N ASP A 64 5.47 10.76 13.64
CA ASP A 64 4.96 11.75 12.69
C ASP A 64 5.84 11.84 11.43
N GLU A 65 7.17 11.70 11.58
CA GLU A 65 8.09 11.64 10.45
C GLU A 65 7.89 10.39 9.61
N PHE A 66 7.68 9.23 10.26
CA PHE A 66 7.38 7.99 9.57
C PHE A 66 6.05 8.06 8.81
N ASP A 67 5.00 8.55 9.47
CA ASP A 67 3.67 8.75 8.88
C ASP A 67 3.75 9.70 7.67
N GLN A 68 4.51 10.79 7.79
CA GLN A 68 4.76 11.71 6.68
C GLN A 68 5.53 11.04 5.54
N LYS A 69 6.52 10.19 5.85
CA LYS A 69 7.27 9.41 4.85
C LYS A 69 6.34 8.45 4.09
N ILE A 70 5.45 7.75 4.78
CA ILE A 70 4.44 6.89 4.14
C ILE A 70 3.52 7.71 3.22
N ARG A 71 3.00 8.87 3.66
CA ARG A 71 2.17 9.75 2.82
C ARG A 71 2.90 10.22 1.56
N ASN A 72 4.17 10.62 1.70
CA ASN A 72 5.00 11.05 0.59
C ASN A 72 5.22 9.91 -0.42
N THR A 73 5.48 8.69 0.08
CA THR A 73 5.63 7.48 -0.73
C THR A 73 4.33 7.16 -1.50
N LEU A 74 3.18 7.14 -0.82
CA LEU A 74 1.88 6.90 -1.44
C LEU A 74 1.55 7.92 -2.53
N SER A 75 1.77 9.20 -2.25
CA SER A 75 1.54 10.30 -3.21
C SER A 75 2.43 10.17 -4.45
N ALA A 76 3.71 9.84 -4.27
CA ALA A 76 4.63 9.66 -5.38
C ALA A 76 4.28 8.45 -6.24
N ILE A 77 3.93 7.31 -5.63
CA ILE A 77 3.52 6.09 -6.34
C ILE A 77 2.21 6.32 -7.10
N GLN A 78 1.24 6.99 -6.47
CA GLN A 78 -0.02 7.38 -7.12
C GLN A 78 0.25 8.23 -8.38
N CYS A 79 1.13 9.24 -8.28
CA CYS A 79 1.53 10.07 -9.41
C CYS A 79 2.16 9.24 -10.55
N ILE A 80 3.04 8.28 -10.24
CA ILE A 80 3.66 7.39 -11.24
C ILE A 80 2.58 6.57 -11.96
N VAL A 81 1.65 5.96 -11.21
CA VAL A 81 0.59 5.12 -11.76
C VAL A 81 -0.44 5.93 -12.55
N ASP A 82 -0.77 7.13 -12.12
CA ASP A 82 -1.66 8.04 -12.83
C ASP A 82 -1.06 8.47 -14.17
N ASN A 83 0.22 8.87 -14.16
CA ASN A 83 0.93 9.24 -15.38
C ASN A 83 1.05 8.06 -16.34
N TRP A 84 1.39 6.87 -15.83
CA TRP A 84 1.47 5.65 -16.63
C TRP A 84 0.13 5.24 -17.25
N SER A 85 -0.95 5.27 -16.46
CA SER A 85 -2.26 4.78 -16.90
C SER A 85 -3.10 5.84 -17.63
N GLY A 86 -2.68 7.11 -17.61
CA GLY A 86 -3.53 8.22 -18.00
C GLY A 86 -4.74 8.36 -17.08
N LYS A 87 -4.53 8.21 -15.77
CA LYS A 87 -5.55 8.24 -14.69
C LYS A 87 -6.66 7.18 -14.81
N LYS A 88 -6.39 6.12 -15.57
CA LYS A 88 -7.32 4.99 -15.77
C LYS A 88 -7.19 3.94 -14.68
N ALA A 89 -6.00 3.78 -14.12
CA ALA A 89 -5.78 2.88 -13.01
C ALA A 89 -6.26 3.50 -11.69
N ARG A 90 -6.54 2.64 -10.71
CA ARG A 90 -6.85 3.01 -9.34
C ARG A 90 -5.93 2.25 -8.41
N LEU A 91 -5.46 2.93 -7.38
CA LEU A 91 -4.51 2.39 -6.42
C LEU A 91 -5.20 2.38 -5.06
N LEU A 92 -5.28 1.20 -4.45
CA LEU A 92 -6.03 0.96 -3.22
C LEU A 92 -5.07 0.47 -2.15
N ILE A 93 -5.17 1.04 -0.95
CA ILE A 93 -4.38 0.58 0.18
C ILE A 93 -4.97 -0.73 0.71
N SER A 94 -4.11 -1.64 1.13
CA SER A 94 -4.44 -2.93 1.72
C SER A 94 -3.56 -3.19 2.96
N GLY A 95 -3.67 -4.40 3.51
CA GLY A 95 -2.75 -4.91 4.51
C GLY A 95 -2.80 -4.18 5.85
N SER A 96 -1.67 -4.21 6.57
CA SER A 96 -1.55 -3.63 7.91
C SER A 96 -1.77 -2.10 7.92
N LEU A 97 -1.38 -1.42 6.84
CA LEU A 97 -1.55 0.03 6.70
C LEU A 97 -3.04 0.41 6.64
N LEU A 98 -3.84 -0.31 5.84
CA LEU A 98 -5.30 -0.09 5.79
C LEU A 98 -5.96 -0.32 7.16
N LEU A 99 -5.46 -1.28 7.92
CA LEU A 99 -6.01 -1.65 9.24
C LEU A 99 -5.51 -0.74 10.38
N GLY A 100 -4.59 0.17 10.11
CA GLY A 100 -3.96 0.99 11.14
C GLY A 100 -3.06 0.19 12.10
N THR A 101 -2.70 -1.05 11.77
CA THR A 101 -1.88 -1.93 12.62
C THR A 101 -0.45 -2.10 12.10
N HIS A 102 0.00 -1.18 11.25
CA HIS A 102 1.34 -1.19 10.69
C HIS A 102 2.37 -0.76 11.75
N THR A 103 3.58 -1.25 11.58
CA THR A 103 4.75 -0.95 12.41
C THR A 103 5.82 -0.28 11.53
N TYR A 104 6.90 0.23 12.14
CA TYR A 104 7.98 0.89 11.39
C TYR A 104 8.66 -0.01 10.33
N ASP A 105 8.61 -1.32 10.53
CA ASP A 105 9.18 -2.31 9.60
C ASP A 105 8.14 -2.90 8.63
N SER A 106 6.89 -2.43 8.70
CA SER A 106 5.83 -2.92 7.82
C SER A 106 6.00 -2.40 6.40
N ASP A 107 5.66 -3.27 5.45
CA ASP A 107 5.53 -2.92 4.05
C ASP A 107 4.23 -2.16 3.77
N VAL A 108 4.18 -1.54 2.60
CA VAL A 108 3.00 -0.86 2.07
C VAL A 108 2.36 -1.77 1.02
N ASP A 109 1.29 -2.43 1.42
CA ASP A 109 0.46 -3.25 0.53
C ASP A 109 -0.49 -2.37 -0.30
N LEU A 110 -0.39 -2.47 -1.62
CA LEU A 110 -1.22 -1.72 -2.56
C LEU A 110 -1.88 -2.65 -3.58
N ILE A 111 -3.07 -2.31 -4.06
CA ILE A 111 -3.73 -3.04 -5.15
C ILE A 111 -3.91 -2.07 -6.32
N CYS A 112 -3.27 -2.38 -7.45
CA CYS A 112 -3.46 -1.63 -8.68
C CYS A 112 -4.61 -2.25 -9.49
N ILE A 113 -5.73 -1.55 -9.53
CA ILE A 113 -6.91 -1.91 -10.30
C ILE A 113 -6.87 -1.21 -11.66
N VAL A 114 -7.01 -1.97 -12.74
CA VAL A 114 -7.06 -1.43 -14.10
C VAL A 114 -8.38 -1.77 -14.81
N PRO A 115 -8.87 -0.88 -15.69
CA PRO A 115 -10.10 -1.10 -16.45
C PRO A 115 -9.89 -2.14 -17.56
N GLY A 116 -10.53 -3.30 -17.42
CA GLY A 116 -10.78 -4.26 -18.49
C GLY A 116 -9.61 -4.59 -19.41
N LYS A 117 -9.93 -4.64 -20.71
CA LYS A 117 -9.01 -5.02 -21.79
C LYS A 117 -8.01 -3.90 -22.16
N SER A 118 -8.15 -2.70 -21.61
CA SER A 118 -7.35 -1.54 -22.01
C SER A 118 -5.88 -1.66 -21.60
N ILE A 119 -5.60 -2.34 -20.47
CA ILE A 119 -4.25 -2.52 -19.95
C ILE A 119 -3.90 -4.01 -19.97
N LYS A 120 -2.97 -4.37 -20.88
CA LYS A 120 -2.41 -5.73 -20.96
C LYS A 120 -1.47 -5.97 -19.78
N GLN A 121 -1.23 -7.24 -19.47
CA GLN A 121 -0.29 -7.60 -18.40
C GLN A 121 1.13 -7.09 -18.71
N THR A 122 1.53 -7.14 -19.98
CA THR A 122 2.81 -6.58 -20.46
C THR A 122 2.94 -5.07 -20.29
N HIS A 123 1.83 -4.33 -20.24
CA HIS A 123 1.87 -2.90 -19.92
C HIS A 123 2.15 -2.65 -18.42
N PHE A 124 1.87 -3.62 -17.55
CA PHE A 124 2.16 -3.50 -16.12
C PHE A 124 3.56 -4.02 -15.78
N PHE A 125 3.87 -5.26 -16.18
CA PHE A 125 5.12 -5.94 -15.82
C PHE A 125 6.29 -5.68 -16.81
N GLY A 126 6.01 -5.19 -18.01
CA GLY A 126 6.98 -5.25 -19.11
C GLY A 126 6.97 -6.62 -19.78
N LYS A 127 7.96 -6.88 -20.66
CA LYS A 127 8.21 -8.21 -21.22
C LYS A 127 9.12 -9.01 -20.28
N LEU A 128 9.17 -10.33 -20.46
CA LEU A 128 9.96 -11.23 -19.60
C LEU A 128 11.46 -10.92 -19.58
N ASP A 129 11.99 -10.39 -20.68
CA ASP A 129 13.38 -9.99 -20.88
C ASP A 129 13.66 -8.52 -20.48
N THR A 130 12.65 -7.78 -20.03
CA THR A 130 12.80 -6.41 -19.59
C THR A 130 13.51 -6.39 -18.23
N ALA A 131 14.73 -5.85 -18.21
CA ALA A 131 15.54 -5.72 -17.01
C ALA A 131 15.61 -4.26 -16.57
N CYS A 132 15.60 -4.05 -15.24
CA CYS A 132 15.94 -2.76 -14.65
C CYS A 132 17.45 -2.74 -14.39
N CYS A 133 18.21 -2.03 -15.23
CA CYS A 133 19.65 -1.99 -15.16
C CYS A 133 20.14 -0.99 -14.08
N ASN A 134 21.39 -1.15 -13.62
CA ASN A 134 22.05 -0.40 -12.53
C ASN A 134 22.15 1.14 -12.69
N GLN A 135 21.40 1.75 -13.60
CA GLN A 135 21.37 3.20 -13.83
C GLN A 135 19.94 3.76 -13.91
N ASN A 136 18.93 3.07 -13.36
CA ASN A 136 17.52 3.45 -13.49
C ASN A 136 17.13 3.57 -14.98
N LYS A 137 17.60 2.60 -15.77
CA LYS A 137 17.34 2.50 -17.21
C LYS A 137 16.73 1.15 -17.51
N CYS A 138 15.64 1.15 -18.28
CA CYS A 138 15.05 -0.06 -18.81
C CYS A 138 15.85 -0.54 -20.02
N SER A 139 16.08 -1.86 -20.14
CA SER A 139 16.94 -2.45 -21.17
C SER A 139 16.44 -2.34 -22.62
N GLU A 140 15.14 -2.07 -22.84
CA GLU A 140 14.56 -1.89 -24.18
C GLU A 140 13.79 -0.55 -24.31
N GLU A 141 14.15 0.27 -25.31
CA GLU A 141 13.42 1.51 -25.65
C GLU A 141 11.95 1.24 -26.02
N SER A 142 11.65 0.06 -26.60
CA SER A 142 10.30 -0.33 -27.02
C SER A 142 9.32 -0.63 -25.87
N ASN A 143 9.81 -0.83 -24.63
CA ASN A 143 9.00 -1.13 -23.44
C ASN A 143 8.99 -0.02 -22.39
N SER A 144 9.50 1.18 -22.73
CA SER A 144 9.53 2.38 -21.88
C SER A 144 8.16 2.83 -21.34
N SER A 145 7.06 2.25 -21.84
CA SER A 145 5.70 2.57 -21.40
C SER A 145 5.15 1.66 -20.30
N SER A 146 5.85 0.58 -19.89
CA SER A 146 5.35 -0.31 -18.83
C SER A 146 5.46 0.31 -17.44
N LEU A 147 4.58 -0.05 -16.50
CA LEU A 147 4.67 0.45 -15.11
C LEU A 147 6.00 0.03 -14.47
N TYR A 148 6.45 -1.20 -14.74
CA TYR A 148 7.77 -1.68 -14.32
C TYR A 148 8.90 -0.74 -14.78
N CYS A 149 8.96 -0.36 -16.07
CA CYS A 149 9.97 0.59 -16.53
C CYS A 149 9.81 1.98 -15.89
N ARG A 150 8.57 2.47 -15.73
CA ARG A 150 8.32 3.77 -15.06
C ARG A 150 8.80 3.80 -13.62
N LEU A 151 8.65 2.70 -12.90
CA LEU A 151 9.18 2.54 -11.55
C LEU A 151 10.71 2.45 -11.60
N CYS A 152 11.29 1.66 -12.51
CA CYS A 152 12.73 1.53 -12.69
C CYS A 152 13.43 2.87 -12.96
N GLU A 153 12.83 3.74 -13.77
CA GLU A 153 13.37 5.06 -14.11
C GLU A 153 13.35 6.04 -12.93
N ASN A 154 12.62 5.74 -11.86
CA ASN A 154 12.52 6.60 -10.69
C ASN A 154 13.69 6.36 -9.73
N LYS A 155 14.48 7.42 -9.46
CA LYS A 155 15.66 7.35 -8.58
C LYS A 155 15.38 6.95 -7.13
N LYS A 156 14.14 7.08 -6.67
CA LYS A 156 13.73 6.67 -5.32
C LYS A 156 13.39 5.19 -5.23
N VAL A 157 13.21 4.52 -6.37
CA VAL A 157 12.90 3.09 -6.44
C VAL A 157 14.19 2.29 -6.40
N THR A 158 14.28 1.34 -5.49
CA THR A 158 15.35 0.35 -5.40
C THR A 158 14.76 -1.04 -5.24
N GLU A 159 15.59 -2.08 -5.45
CA GLU A 159 15.18 -3.49 -5.27
C GLU A 159 13.90 -3.87 -6.05
N LEU A 160 13.69 -3.27 -7.23
CA LEU A 160 12.51 -3.54 -8.05
C LEU A 160 12.58 -4.95 -8.66
N VAL A 161 11.57 -5.76 -8.33
CA VAL A 161 11.43 -7.14 -8.79
C VAL A 161 10.02 -7.35 -9.32
N GLN A 162 9.93 -8.07 -10.44
CA GLN A 162 8.67 -8.60 -10.96
C GLN A 162 8.45 -10.04 -10.46
N ILE A 163 7.29 -10.28 -9.86
CA ILE A 163 6.83 -11.62 -9.51
C ILE A 163 5.73 -12.00 -10.50
N THR A 164 6.10 -12.77 -11.52
CA THR A 164 5.22 -13.21 -12.62
C THR A 164 4.89 -14.71 -12.55
N TYR A 165 5.20 -15.36 -11.43
CA TYR A 165 4.90 -16.75 -11.13
C TYR A 165 3.96 -16.84 -9.91
N GLY A 166 3.24 -17.97 -9.80
CA GLY A 166 2.29 -18.21 -8.69
C GLY A 166 0.89 -17.64 -8.93
N THR A 167 0.10 -17.55 -7.85
CA THR A 167 -1.33 -17.18 -7.90
C THR A 167 -1.54 -15.68 -8.07
N ILE A 168 -0.63 -14.85 -7.57
CA ILE A 168 -0.76 -13.39 -7.57
C ILE A 168 0.50 -12.81 -8.21
N PHE A 169 0.32 -12.15 -9.36
CA PHE A 169 1.39 -11.41 -10.00
C PHE A 169 1.50 -10.02 -9.41
N MET A 170 2.71 -9.59 -9.06
CA MET A 170 2.95 -8.31 -8.38
C MET A 170 4.33 -7.73 -8.68
N LEU A 171 4.45 -6.42 -8.50
CA LEU A 171 5.73 -5.73 -8.42
C LEU A 171 6.09 -5.54 -6.96
N LYS A 172 7.33 -5.87 -6.59
CA LYS A 172 7.90 -5.58 -5.27
C LYS A 172 9.06 -4.62 -5.44
N PHE A 173 9.17 -3.62 -4.57
CA PHE A 173 10.28 -2.68 -4.58
C PHE A 173 10.39 -1.94 -3.26
N LYS A 174 11.46 -1.16 -3.08
CA LYS A 174 11.56 -0.14 -2.04
C LYS A 174 11.44 1.25 -2.65
N PHE A 175 10.66 2.12 -2.04
CA PHE A 175 10.54 3.52 -2.42
C PHE A 175 11.07 4.39 -1.27
N ASP A 176 12.21 5.05 -1.47
CA ASP A 176 12.86 5.86 -0.43
C ASP A 176 13.13 5.03 0.87
N GLY A 177 13.46 3.75 0.68
CA GLY A 177 13.68 2.77 1.74
C GLY A 177 12.42 2.07 2.28
N ILE A 178 11.21 2.49 1.91
CA ILE A 178 9.95 1.86 2.33
C ILE A 178 9.61 0.68 1.42
N PRO A 179 9.46 -0.56 1.92
CA PRO A 179 9.01 -1.69 1.11
C PRO A 179 7.57 -1.51 0.60
N VAL A 180 7.34 -1.85 -0.66
CA VAL A 180 6.03 -1.71 -1.33
C VAL A 180 5.74 -2.93 -2.20
N ASP A 181 4.53 -3.45 -2.06
CA ASP A 181 4.00 -4.55 -2.85
C ASP A 181 2.77 -4.08 -3.67
N ILE A 182 2.79 -4.30 -4.99
CA ILE A 182 1.69 -3.90 -5.90
C ILE A 182 1.27 -5.05 -6.82
N PRO A 183 0.27 -5.87 -6.42
CA PRO A 183 -0.47 -6.73 -7.32
C PRO A 183 -1.28 -5.98 -8.39
N LEU A 184 -1.40 -6.63 -9.56
CA LEU A 184 -2.30 -6.20 -10.64
C LEU A 184 -3.66 -6.91 -10.53
N LYS A 185 -4.75 -6.13 -10.45
CA LYS A 185 -6.12 -6.62 -10.58
C LYS A 185 -6.79 -6.02 -11.81
N LYS A 186 -7.20 -6.88 -12.75
CA LYS A 186 -8.06 -6.45 -13.87
C LYS A 186 -9.52 -6.52 -13.46
N THR A 187 -10.26 -5.46 -13.78
CA THR A 187 -11.73 -5.50 -13.69
C THR A 187 -12.28 -6.24 -14.91
N ILE A 188 -13.21 -7.16 -14.69
CA ILE A 188 -13.97 -7.74 -15.80
C ILE A 188 -15.01 -6.67 -16.18
N ASN A 189 -15.13 -6.35 -17.48
CA ASN A 189 -16.10 -5.38 -17.98
C ASN A 189 -17.50 -5.67 -17.42
N SER A 190 -17.85 -5.02 -16.31
CA SER A 190 -19.23 -4.78 -15.96
C SER A 190 -19.59 -3.54 -16.74
N THR A 191 -20.63 -3.61 -17.58
CA THR A 191 -21.17 -2.49 -18.35
C THR A 191 -21.62 -1.30 -17.49
N LYS A 192 -21.48 -1.37 -16.17
CA LYS A 192 -21.64 -0.25 -15.26
C LYS A 192 -20.36 0.60 -15.31
N LYS A 193 -20.47 1.81 -15.88
CA LYS A 193 -19.53 2.90 -15.56
C LYS A 193 -19.29 2.86 -14.06
N PHE A 194 -18.03 2.91 -13.64
CA PHE A 194 -17.70 3.17 -12.24
C PHE A 194 -18.43 4.46 -11.86
N ALA A 195 -19.58 4.35 -11.21
CA ALA A 195 -20.13 5.47 -10.49
C ALA A 195 -19.03 5.88 -9.51
N PRO A 196 -18.80 7.19 -9.27
CA PRO A 196 -17.96 7.59 -8.17
C PRO A 196 -18.50 6.86 -6.94
N PHE A 197 -17.70 5.96 -6.36
CA PHE A 197 -18.06 5.32 -5.11
C PHE A 197 -18.23 6.46 -4.10
N GLN A 198 -19.47 6.80 -3.78
CA GLN A 198 -19.79 7.60 -2.61
C GLN A 198 -19.37 6.76 -1.42
N VAL A 199 -18.21 7.13 -0.88
CA VAL A 199 -17.67 6.59 0.36
C VAL A 199 -18.52 7.20 1.47
N ILE A 200 -19.33 6.36 2.11
CA ILE A 200 -20.15 6.75 3.26
C ILE A 200 -19.27 6.48 4.48
N VAL A 201 -18.45 7.46 4.83
CA VAL A 201 -17.66 7.43 6.06
C VAL A 201 -18.62 7.53 7.25
N ARG A 202 -18.98 6.39 7.84
CA ARG A 202 -19.65 6.35 9.14
C ARG A 202 -18.59 6.50 10.23
N HIS A 203 -18.53 7.69 10.82
CA HIS A 203 -17.79 7.91 12.05
C HIS A 203 -18.52 7.17 13.18
N TYR A 204 -17.82 6.24 13.85
CA TYR A 204 -18.22 5.79 15.17
C TYR A 204 -17.39 6.61 16.15
N ILE A 205 -18.06 7.49 16.89
CA ILE A 205 -17.52 8.20 18.06
C ILE A 205 -17.64 7.25 19.26
#